data_AF-A0A4Y9XR91-F1
#
_entry.id   AF-A0A4Y9XR91-F1
#
_cell.length_a   1.000
_cell.length_b   1.000
_cell.length_c   1.000
_cell.angle_alpha   90.00
_cell.angle_beta   90.00
_cell.angle_gamma   90.00
#
_symmetry.space_group_name_H-M   'P 1'
#
loop_
_entity.id
_entity.type
_entity.pdbx_description
1 polymer ?
#
loop_
_entity_poly.entity_id
_entity_poly.type
_entity_poly.pdbx_seq_one_letter_code
_entity_poly.pdbx_strand_id
1 'polypeptide(L)' 'MSDEEILPGDIVAVHHAGSRREGLVVATSDDHLGRRTLEVQLEPTEPLYRT' A
#
# COMPACT_ATOMS: atom_id res chain seq x y z
N MET A 1 12.80 -7.06 -17.30
CA MET A 1 11.77 -7.38 -16.30
C MET A 1 10.57 -6.55 -16.71
N SER A 2 9.41 -7.17 -16.92
CA SER A 2 8.19 -6.41 -17.13
C SER A 2 7.94 -5.55 -15.90
N ASP A 3 7.66 -4.27 -16.08
CA ASP A 3 7.11 -3.45 -15.01
C ASP A 3 5.70 -3.99 -14.74
N GLU A 4 5.59 -4.93 -13.80
CA GLU A 4 4.31 -5.45 -13.37
C GLU A 4 3.56 -4.30 -12.71
N GLU A 5 2.51 -3.85 -13.41
CA GLU A 5 1.66 -2.77 -12.94
C GLU A 5 0.94 -3.22 -11.67
N ILE A 6 1.07 -2.42 -10.60
CA ILE A 6 0.35 -2.66 -9.35
C ILE A 6 -1.09 -2.19 -9.53
N LEU A 7 -2.03 -3.10 -9.35
CA LEU A 7 -3.46 -2.90 -9.58
C LEU A 7 -4.29 -3.13 -8.29
N PRO A 8 -5.52 -2.62 -8.21
CA PRO A 8 -6.44 -2.97 -7.14
C PRO A 8 -6.64 -4.49 -7.07
N GLY A 9 -6.52 -5.06 -5.87
CA GLY A 9 -6.53 -6.51 -5.65
C GLY A 9 -5.15 -7.10 -5.33
N ASP A 10 -4.06 -6.41 -5.69
CA ASP A 10 -2.72 -6.87 -5.38
C ASP A 10 -2.38 -6.70 -3.90
N ILE A 11 -1.62 -7.66 -3.36
CA ILE A 11 -1.00 -7.55 -2.05
C ILE A 11 0.40 -6.97 -2.22
N VAL A 12 0.66 -5.86 -1.53
CA VAL A 12 1.93 -5.13 -1.61
C VAL A 12 2.60 -5.00 -0.26
N ALA A 13 3.92 -4.87 -0.26
CA ALA A 13 4.70 -4.51 0.91
C ALA A 13 5.03 -3.01 0.89
N VAL A 14 4.58 -2.28 1.90
CA VAL A 14 4.84 -0.85 2.10
C VAL A 14 6.01 -0.69 3.07
N HIS A 15 7.04 0.01 2.63
CA HIS A 15 8.21 0.35 3.44
C HIS A 15 8.14 1.82 3.86
N HIS A 16 8.15 2.09 5.17
CA HIS A 16 8.16 3.44 5.71
C HIS A 16 9.02 3.52 6.98
N ALA A 17 10.03 4.41 6.98
CA ALA A 17 10.91 4.68 8.12
C ALA A 17 11.50 3.41 8.79
N GLY A 18 11.90 2.42 8.00
CA GLY A 18 12.46 1.14 8.50
C GLY A 18 11.42 0.10 8.93
N SER A 19 10.13 0.42 8.91
CA SER A 19 9.04 -0.55 9.06
C SER A 19 8.60 -1.10 7.71
N ARG A 20 8.19 -2.38 7.67
CA ARG A 20 7.57 -3.04 6.53
C ARG A 20 6.20 -3.54 6.95
N ARG A 21 5.16 -3.20 6.19
CA ARG A 21 3.79 -3.68 6.40
C ARG A 21 3.23 -4.19 5.09
N GLU A 22 2.43 -5.24 5.13
CA GLU A 22 1.70 -5.72 3.97
C GLU A 22 0.29 -5.13 3.97
N GLY A 23 -0.27 -4.98 2.77
CA GLY A 23 -1.62 -4.48 2.61
C GLY A 23 -2.17 -4.73 1.22
N LEU A 24 -3.49 -4.65 1.13
CA LEU A 24 -4.25 -4.78 -0.11
C LEU A 24 -4.33 -3.43 -0.81
N VAL A 25 -3.99 -3.39 -2.09
CA VAL A 25 -4.25 -2.22 -2.94
C VAL A 25 -5.75 -2.16 -3.20
N VAL A 26 -6.39 -1.06 -2.79
CA VAL A 26 -7.86 -0.88 -2.94
C VAL A 26 -8.20 0.13 -4.03
N ALA A 27 -7.30 1.06 -4.34
CA ALA A 27 -7.49 2.01 -5.42
C ALA A 27 -6.15 2.49 -5.98
N THR A 28 -6.19 2.96 -7.23
CA THR A 28 -5.08 3.62 -7.91
C THR A 28 -5.57 4.90 -8.56
N SER A 29 -4.75 5.96 -8.55
CA SER A 29 -5.08 7.22 -9.23
C SER A 29 -3.82 7.88 -9.78
N ASP A 30 -3.90 8.33 -11.02
CA ASP A 30 -2.85 9.13 -11.65
C ASP A 30 -3.24 10.62 -11.61
N ASP A 31 -2.29 11.49 -11.28
CA ASP A 31 -2.50 12.93 -11.30
C ASP A 31 -2.05 13.59 -12.62
N HIS A 32 -2.33 14.89 -12.76
CA HIS A 32 -1.99 15.67 -13.95
C HIS A 32 -0.48 15.85 -14.18
N LEU A 33 0.36 15.46 -13.23
CA LEU A 33 1.82 15.45 -13.35
C LEU A 33 2.37 14.06 -13.68
N GLY A 34 1.50 13.06 -13.88
CA GLY A 34 1.89 11.69 -14.17
C GLY A 34 2.39 10.92 -12.95
N ARG A 35 2.09 11.39 -11.74
CA ARG A 35 2.40 10.63 -10.51
C ARG A 35 1.26 9.67 -10.22
N ARG A 36 1.63 8.43 -9.93
CA ARG A 36 0.69 7.40 -9.49
C ARG A 36 0.60 7.35 -7.97
N THR A 37 -0.62 7.42 -7.45
CA THR A 37 -0.92 7.21 -6.03
C THR A 37 -1.63 5.86 -5.87
N LEU A 38 -1.21 5.08 -4.88
CA LEU A 38 -1.81 3.80 -4.51
C LEU A 38 -2.47 3.95 -3.13
N GLU A 39 -3.76 3.62 -3.04
CA GLU A 39 -4.44 3.49 -1.75
C GLU A 39 -4.31 2.04 -1.26
N VAL A 40 -3.70 1.87 -0.09
CA VAL A 40 -3.39 0.55 0.47
C VAL A 40 -4.07 0.39 1.82
N GLN A 41 -4.95 -0.60 1.92
CA GLN A 41 -5.50 -1.05 3.18
C GLN A 41 -4.49 -1.96 3.87
N LEU A 42 -3.83 -1.43 4.88
CA LEU A 42 -2.84 -2.18 5.66
C LEU A 42 -3.54 -3.14 6.63
N GLU A 43 -2.90 -4.28 6.89
CA GLU A 43 -3.35 -5.21 7.92
C GLU A 43 -3.48 -4.51 9.28
N PRO A 44 -4.51 -4.85 10.09
CA PRO A 44 -4.67 -4.32 11.43
C PRO A 44 -3.41 -4.58 12.25
N THR A 45 -2.80 -3.51 12.76
CA THR A 45 -1.79 -3.66 13.81
C THR A 45 -2.50 -3.96 15.13
N GLU A 46 -1.92 -4.84 15.95
CA GLU A 46 -2.39 -5.11 17.31
C GLU A 46 -2.72 -3.79 18.03
N PRO A 47 -3.89 -3.67 18.70
CA PRO A 47 -4.20 -2.48 19.48
C PRO A 47 -3.22 -2.36 20.65
N LEU A 48 -2.38 -1.33 20.62
CA LEU A 48 -1.33 -1.07 21.63
C LEU A 48 -1.87 -0.57 23.00
N TYR A 49 -3.14 -0.79 23.33
CA TYR A 49 -3.69 -0.43 24.63
C TYR A 49 -4.35 -1.62 25.31
N ARG A 50 -3.68 -2.17 26.32
CA ARG A 50 -4.28 -2.94 27.43
C ARG A 50 -4.33 -2.02 28.65
N THR A 51 -5.53 -1.79 29.19
CA THR A 51 -5.76 -1.21 30.52
C THR A 51 -5.69 -2.29 31.59
#